data_AF-A0A9I9E511-F1
#
_entry.id   AF-A0A9I9E511-F1
#
_cell.length_a   1.000
_cell.length_b   1.000
_cell.length_c   1.000
_cell.angle_alpha   90.00
_cell.angle_beta   90.00
_cell.angle_gamma   90.00
#
_symmetry.space_group_name_H-M   'P 1'
#
loop_
_entity.id
_entity.type
_entity.pdbx_description
1 polymer ?
#
loop_
_entity_poly.entity_id
_entity_poly.type
_entity_poly.pdbx_seq_one_letter_code
_entity_poly.pdbx_strand_id
1 'polypeptide(L)' 'YSPTLEAALRLQPRCSEKVERDSGIISFTTRLLVPTSRIGCLIGKGGAIITELRRLTKANIRILCQLMVQIV' A
#
# COMPACT_ATOMS: atom_id res chain seq x y z
N TYR A 1 -20.52 -4.76 11.99
CA TYR A 1 -20.20 -4.30 10.64
C TYR A 1 -20.00 -2.79 10.69
N SER A 2 -18.83 -2.28 10.30
CA SER A 2 -18.53 -0.84 10.35
C SER A 2 -18.84 -0.19 9.00
N PRO A 3 -19.76 0.80 8.94
CA PRO A 3 -20.07 1.52 7.69
C PRO A 3 -18.81 2.16 7.06
N THR A 4 -17.86 2.59 7.91
CA THR A 4 -16.60 3.20 7.48
C THR A 4 -15.73 2.22 6.69
N LEU A 5 -15.69 0.95 7.12
CA LEU A 5 -14.90 -0.08 6.44
C LEU A 5 -15.46 -0.37 5.04
N GLU A 6 -16.78 -0.46 4.91
CA GLU A 6 -17.42 -0.74 3.63
C GLU A 6 -17.26 0.42 2.64
N ALA A 7 -17.36 1.66 3.11
CA ALA A 7 -17.08 2.83 2.30
C ALA A 7 -15.62 2.84 1.80
N ALA A 8 -14.66 2.48 2.66
CA ALA A 8 -13.25 2.42 2.29
C ALA A 8 -12.98 1.36 1.21
N LEU A 9 -13.58 0.16 1.34
CA LEU A 9 -13.48 -0.91 0.34
C LEU A 9 -14.08 -0.49 -1.01
N ARG A 10 -15.17 0.28 -1.01
CA ARG A 10 -15.78 0.80 -2.25
C ARG A 10 -14.93 1.89 -2.92
N LEU A 11 -14.15 2.64 -2.15
CA LEU A 11 -13.29 3.72 -2.66
C LEU A 11 -11.90 3.24 -3.08
N GLN A 12 -11.40 2.15 -2.51
CA GLN A 12 -10.12 1.51 -2.86
C GLN A 12 -9.82 1.51 -4.37
N PRO A 13 -10.73 1.05 -5.26
CA PRO A 13 -10.45 0.98 -6.70
C PRO A 13 -10.24 2.35 -7.35
N ARG A 14 -10.75 3.43 -6.74
CA ARG A 14 -10.55 4.80 -7.22
C ARG A 14 -9.18 5.35 -6.85
N CYS A 15 -8.56 4.79 -5.82
CA CYS A 15 -7.24 5.18 -5.33
C CYS A 15 -6.13 4.23 -5.79
N SER A 16 -6.49 3.08 -6.38
CA SER A 16 -5.56 2.06 -6.85
C SER A 16 -5.65 1.90 -8.35
N GLU A 17 -4.51 1.88 -9.02
CA GLU A 17 -4.40 1.56 -10.43
C GLU A 17 -4.60 0.05 -10.62
N LYS A 18 -5.69 -0.36 -11.28
CA LYS A 18 -5.96 -1.75 -11.65
C LYS A 18 -5.16 -2.07 -12.93
N VAL A 19 -4.19 -2.97 -12.82
CA VAL A 19 -3.44 -3.48 -13.98
C VAL A 19 -3.84 -4.94 -14.20
N GLU A 20 -4.48 -5.19 -15.34
CA GLU A 20 -4.82 -6.52 -15.81
C GLU A 20 -3.70 -7.01 -16.71
N ARG A 21 -3.06 -8.12 -16.34
CA ARG A 21 -2.03 -8.74 -17.16
C ARG A 21 -2.68 -9.74 -18.10
N ASP A 22 -2.03 -9.99 -19.24
CA ASP A 22 -2.46 -10.93 -20.28
C ASP A 22 -2.75 -12.36 -19.74
N SER A 23 -2.13 -12.70 -18.60
CA SER A 23 -2.35 -13.93 -17.86
C SER A 23 -3.67 -13.99 -17.04
N GLY A 24 -4.55 -12.99 -17.13
CA GLY A 24 -5.78 -12.89 -16.34
C GLY A 24 -5.57 -12.52 -14.87
N ILE A 25 -4.34 -12.16 -14.48
CA ILE A 25 -4.02 -11.76 -13.10
C ILE A 25 -4.30 -10.28 -12.93
N ILE A 26 -5.21 -9.94 -12.02
CA ILE A 26 -5.53 -8.56 -11.63
C ILE A 26 -4.59 -8.13 -10.51
N SER A 27 -3.83 -7.07 -10.74
CA SER A 27 -2.98 -6.43 -9.71
C SER A 27 -3.46 -5.02 -9.41
N PHE A 28 -3.43 -4.63 -8.14
CA PHE A 28 -3.84 -3.30 -7.69
C PHE A 28 -2.63 -2.55 -7.13
N THR A 29 -2.28 -1.43 -7.75
CA THR A 29 -1.19 -0.59 -7.26
C THR A 29 -1.74 0.66 -6.57
N THR A 30 -1.47 0.82 -5.29
CA THR A 30 -1.81 2.02 -4.52
C THR A 30 -0.56 2.86 -4.29
N ARG A 31 -0.60 4.15 -4.60
CA ARG A 31 0.48 5.10 -4.32
C ARG A 31 0.04 6.07 -3.22
N LEU A 32 0.81 6.14 -2.14
CA LEU A 32 0.55 6.98 -0.97
C LEU A 32 1.63 8.04 -0.85
N LEU A 33 1.22 9.30 -0.76
CA LEU A 33 2.12 10.40 -0.42
C LEU A 33 2.33 10.43 1.09
N VAL A 34 3.58 10.33 1.51
CA VAL A 34 3.97 10.33 2.93
C VAL A 34 5.00 11.43 3.13
N PRO A 35 4.78 12.37 4.07
CA PRO A 35 5.79 13.35 4.42
C PRO A 35 7.09 12.66 4.86
N THR A 36 8.24 13.18 4.42
CA THR A 36 9.56 12.67 4.80
C THR A 36 9.75 12.54 6.32
N SER A 37 9.13 13.43 7.10
CA SER A 37 9.19 13.37 8.57
C SER A 37 8.48 12.16 9.18
N ARG A 38 7.61 11.47 8.44
CA ARG A 38 6.78 10.35 8.92
C ARG A 38 7.20 8.99 8.35
N ILE A 39 8.02 8.95 7.29
CA ILE A 39 8.39 7.70 6.62
C ILE A 39 9.14 6.72 7.56
N GLY A 40 9.91 7.24 8.51
CA GLY A 40 10.60 6.43 9.51
C GLY A 40 9.66 5.58 10.37
N CYS A 41 8.43 6.06 10.63
CA CYS A 41 7.42 5.29 11.36
C CYS A 41 6.90 4.10 10.56
N LEU A 42 6.80 4.23 9.23
CA LEU A 42 6.38 3.15 8.34
C LEU A 42 7.47 2.08 8.19
N ILE A 43 8.73 2.50 8.08
CA ILE A 43 9.88 1.59 8.01
C ILE A 43 10.04 0.86 9.35
N GLY A 44 9.97 1.60 10.45
CA GLY A 44 10.25 1.11 11.79
C GLY A 44 11.75 0.96 12.06
N LYS A 45 12.12 0.74 13.33
CA LYS A 45 13.52 0.51 13.74
C LYS A 45 14.07 -0.72 13.02
N GLY A 46 15.14 -0.55 12.25
CA GLY A 46 15.76 -1.64 11.47
C GLY A 46 14.86 -2.23 10.38
N GLY A 47 13.77 -1.56 9.97
CA GLY A 47 12.84 -2.10 8.97
C GLY A 47 11.82 -3.12 9.52
N ALA A 48 11.68 -3.26 10.84
CA ALA A 48 10.81 -4.25 11.46
C ALA A 48 9.33 -4.08 11.05
N ILE A 49 8.82 -2.84 11.03
CA ILE A 49 7.40 -2.55 10.76
C ILE A 49 7.05 -2.81 9.30
N ILE A 50 7.86 -2.34 8.35
CA ILE A 50 7.62 -2.59 6.92
C ILE A 50 7.74 -4.09 6.58
N THR A 51 8.65 -4.80 7.24
CA THR A 51 8.79 -6.26 7.07
C THR A 51 7.54 -6.99 7.56
N GLU A 52 7.04 -6.61 8.73
CA GLU A 52 5.82 -7.18 9.29
C GLU A 52 4.59 -6.85 8.44
N LEU A 53 4.47 -5.61 7.95
CA LEU A 53 3.40 -5.20 7.03
C LEU A 53 3.39 -6.04 5.76
N ARG A 54 4.55 -6.26 5.13
CA ARG A 54 4.67 -7.15 3.96
C ARG A 54 4.26 -8.58 4.31
N ARG A 55 4.64 -9.08 5.49
CA ARG A 55 4.32 -10.45 5.94
C ARG A 55 2.82 -10.64 6.19
N LEU A 56 2.16 -9.66 6.82
CA LEU A 56 0.75 -9.68 7.19
C LEU A 56 -0.17 -9.45 5.98
N THR A 57 0.15 -8.46 5.15
CA THR A 57 -0.69 -8.07 4.00
C THR A 57 -0.43 -8.91 2.76
N LYS A 58 0.72 -9.60 2.68
CA LYS A 58 1.22 -10.29 1.47
C LYS A 58 1.42 -9.36 0.26
N ALA A 59 1.35 -8.05 0.46
CA ALA A 59 1.53 -7.06 -0.58
C ALA A 59 3.01 -6.73 -0.79
N ASN A 60 3.36 -6.34 -2.02
CA ASN A 60 4.67 -5.82 -2.35
C ASN A 60 4.72 -4.32 -2.04
N ILE A 61 5.31 -3.98 -0.89
CA ILE A 61 5.44 -2.59 -0.43
C ILE A 61 6.81 -2.05 -0.84
N ARG A 62 6.85 -0.96 -1.61
CA ARG A 62 8.06 -0.27 -2.07
C ARG A 62 8.02 1.18 -1.63
N ILE A 63 9.13 1.67 -1.09
CA ILE A 63 9.32 3.08 -0.79
C ILE A 63 10.04 3.65 -2.00
N LEU A 64 9.30 4.38 -2.82
CA LEU A 64 9.86 5.20 -3.91
C LEU A 64 10.37 6.51 -3.28
N CYS A 65 11.13 7.30 -4.05
CA CYS A 65 11.77 8.55 -3.59
C CYS A 65 10.98 9.23 -2.47
N GLN A 66 11.66 9.58 -1.38
CA GLN A 66 11.27 9.82 0.04
C GLN A 66 9.84 10.30 0.40
N LEU A 67 9.04 10.73 -0.58
CA LEU A 67 7.66 11.19 -0.53
C LEU A 67 6.62 10.14 -0.94
N MET A 68 6.97 9.04 -1.61
CA MET A 68 6.00 8.12 -2.23
C MET A 68 6.16 6.67 -1.78
N VAL A 69 5.08 6.05 -1.29
CA VAL A 69 5.01 4.61 -0.99
C VAL A 69 4.10 3.94 -2.01
N GLN A 70 4.60 2.91 -2.68
CA GLN A 70 3.83 2.09 -3.60
C GLN A 70 3.54 0.73 -2.97
N ILE A 71 2.27 0.34 -2.94
CA ILE A 71 1.80 -0.97 -2.49
C ILE A 71 1.22 -1.67 -3.72
N VAL A 72 1.74 -2.85 -4.07
CA VAL A 72 1.30 -3.69 -5.20
C VAL A 72 0.75 -5.02 -4.70
#